data_AF-A0A2J6J1M9-F1
#
_entry.id   AF-A0A2J6J1M9-F1
#
_cell.length_a   1.000
_cell.length_b   1.000
_cell.length_c   1.000
_cell.angle_alpha   90.00
_cell.angle_beta   90.00
_cell.angle_gamma   90.00
#
_symmetry.space_group_name_H-M   'P 1'
#
loop_
_entity.id
_entity.type
_entity.pdbx_description
1 polymer ?
#
loop_
_entity_poly.entity_id
_entity_poly.type
_entity_poly.pdbx_seq_one_letter_code
_entity_poly.pdbx_strand_id
1 'polypeptide(L)'
;MRKNSALICVCFCAGLIAAVVSEGTKWTFILLKLNEKVGVNFYSDFHFRALAPLLIWGGIWGLVFSLVVTGNRYRKHWVRKGIIISLLPTAHQLFYIYPQAGHGMLGVDLGMLTPLFVLLFNLMWGIYAGIFTRLLWGKS
;
A
#
# COMPACT_ATOMS: atom_id res chain seq x y z
N MET A 1 -10.89 29.36 1.55
CA MET A 1 -10.99 28.03 0.90
C MET A 1 -10.71 26.95 1.93
N ARG A 2 -11.58 25.93 2.03
CA ARG A 2 -11.45 24.80 2.99
C ARG A 2 -10.18 24.00 2.64
N LYS A 3 -9.06 24.29 3.32
CA LYS A 3 -7.76 23.64 3.11
C LYS A 3 -7.81 22.09 3.22
N ASN A 4 -8.86 21.55 3.82
CA ASN A 4 -9.04 20.11 4.01
C ASN A 4 -9.47 19.37 2.73
N SER A 5 -10.28 19.97 1.86
CA SER A 5 -10.77 19.28 0.65
C SER A 5 -9.63 19.00 -0.34
N ALA A 6 -8.72 19.96 -0.51
CA ALA A 6 -7.56 19.78 -1.36
C ALA A 6 -6.57 18.76 -0.78
N LEU A 7 -6.42 18.70 0.55
CA LEU A 7 -5.58 17.69 1.21
C LEU A 7 -6.12 16.26 1.00
N ILE A 8 -7.44 16.08 1.03
CA ILE A 8 -8.06 14.77 0.74
C ILE A 8 -7.74 14.33 -0.70
N CYS A 9 -7.89 15.22 -1.69
CA CYS A 9 -7.52 14.91 -3.07
C CYS A 9 -6.04 14.56 -3.20
N VAL A 10 -5.15 15.29 -2.52
CA VAL A 10 -3.71 15.01 -2.52
C VAL A 10 -3.41 13.64 -1.92
N CYS A 11 -4.05 13.27 -0.79
CA CYS A 11 -3.88 11.97 -0.18
C CYS A 11 -4.39 10.83 -1.08
N PHE A 12 -5.49 11.04 -1.80
CA PHE A 12 -5.98 10.08 -2.79
C PHE A 12 -4.97 9.89 -3.92
N CYS A 13 -4.49 10.96 -4.55
CA CYS A 13 -3.47 10.90 -5.59
C CYS A 13 -2.16 10.26 -5.09
N ALA A 14 -1.72 10.59 -3.89
CA ALA A 14 -0.54 9.99 -3.28
C ALA A 14 -0.74 8.48 -3.03
N GLY A 15 -1.94 8.05 -2.62
CA GLY A 15 -2.30 6.64 -2.46
C GLY A 15 -2.31 5.86 -3.78
N LEU A 16 -2.78 6.49 -4.87
CA LEU A 16 -2.70 5.92 -6.23
C LEU A 16 -1.25 5.73 -6.68
N ILE A 17 -0.41 6.76 -6.54
CA ILE A 17 1.01 6.69 -6.92
C ILE A 17 1.73 5.64 -6.09
N ALA A 18 1.47 5.61 -4.77
CA ALA A 18 2.04 4.61 -3.89
C ALA A 18 1.65 3.17 -4.28
N ALA A 19 0.42 2.97 -4.80
CA ALA A 19 -0.03 1.67 -5.28
C ALA A 19 0.74 1.21 -6.51
N VAL A 20 0.99 2.11 -7.46
CA VAL A 20 1.86 1.83 -8.61
C VAL A 20 3.25 1.40 -8.14
N VAL A 21 3.82 2.10 -7.17
CA VAL A 21 5.15 1.78 -6.65
C VAL A 21 5.18 0.44 -5.92
N SER A 22 4.18 0.12 -5.10
CA SER A 22 4.11 -1.18 -4.42
C SER A 22 3.93 -2.34 -5.40
N GLU A 23 3.09 -2.19 -6.42
CA GLU A 23 2.89 -3.22 -7.45
C GLU A 23 4.11 -3.35 -8.36
N GLY A 24 4.75 -2.24 -8.72
CA GLY A 24 6.02 -2.25 -9.45
C GLY A 24 7.12 -2.97 -8.65
N THR A 25 7.16 -2.79 -7.32
CA THR A 25 8.10 -3.50 -6.43
C THR A 25 7.79 -5.01 -6.38
N LYS A 26 6.52 -5.41 -6.35
CA LYS A 26 6.15 -6.83 -6.45
C LYS A 26 6.62 -7.43 -7.77
N TRP A 27 6.38 -6.72 -8.87
CA TRP A 27 6.75 -7.16 -10.20
C TRP A 27 8.27 -7.30 -10.37
N THR A 28 9.06 -6.37 -9.84
CA THR A 28 10.53 -6.50 -9.87
C THR A 28 11.03 -7.70 -9.07
N PHE A 29 10.40 -8.02 -7.94
CA PHE A 29 10.74 -9.23 -7.16
C PHE A 29 10.47 -10.52 -7.93
N ILE A 30 9.38 -10.56 -8.72
CA ILE A 30 9.06 -11.70 -9.60
C ILE A 30 10.06 -11.79 -10.75
N LEU A 31 10.39 -10.67 -11.41
CA LEU A 31 11.40 -10.65 -12.48
C LEU A 31 12.77 -11.14 -11.99
N LEU A 32 13.15 -10.79 -10.76
CA LEU A 32 14.39 -11.23 -10.14
C LEU A 32 14.35 -12.67 -9.62
N LYS A 33 13.21 -13.37 -9.76
CA LYS A 33 12.94 -14.71 -9.21
C LYS A 33 13.24 -14.82 -7.72
N LEU A 34 13.10 -13.71 -6.99
CA LEU A 34 13.33 -13.69 -5.55
C LEU A 34 12.23 -14.46 -4.81
N ASN A 35 11.02 -14.45 -5.36
CA ASN A 35 9.88 -15.24 -4.89
C ASN A 35 10.20 -16.75 -4.94
N GLU A 36 10.73 -17.26 -6.06
CA GLU A 36 11.13 -18.67 -6.21
C GLU A 36 12.28 -19.04 -5.26
N LYS A 37 13.32 -18.20 -5.16
CA LYS A 37 14.47 -18.44 -4.27
C LYS A 37 14.09 -18.52 -2.80
N VAL A 38 13.02 -17.84 -2.41
CA VAL A 38 12.55 -17.75 -1.02
C VAL A 38 11.39 -18.73 -0.76
N GLY A 39 11.00 -19.54 -1.76
CA GLY A 39 9.95 -20.54 -1.63
C GLY A 39 8.55 -19.95 -1.49
N VAL A 40 8.32 -18.76 -2.05
CA VAL A 40 7.04 -18.07 -2.00
C VAL A 40 6.45 -17.91 -3.40
N ASN A 41 5.28 -18.51 -3.61
CA ASN A 41 4.59 -18.51 -4.88
C ASN A 41 3.57 -17.37 -4.93
N PHE A 42 4.04 -16.17 -5.27
CA PHE A 42 3.15 -15.09 -5.67
C PHE A 42 3.19 -14.88 -7.16
N TYR A 43 2.01 -14.64 -7.72
CA TYR A 43 1.83 -14.27 -9.11
C TYR A 43 1.32 -12.81 -9.17
N SER A 44 2.00 -11.96 -9.95
CA SER A 44 1.54 -10.60 -10.23
C SER A 44 1.72 -10.31 -11.71
N ASP A 45 0.61 -10.06 -12.39
CA ASP A 45 0.58 -9.58 -13.76
C ASP A 45 0.68 -8.06 -13.76
N PHE A 46 1.73 -7.51 -14.36
CA PHE A 46 1.85 -6.07 -14.58
C PHE A 46 1.07 -5.63 -15.84
N HIS A 47 -0.21 -6.01 -15.90
CA HIS A 47 -1.14 -5.60 -16.95
C HIS A 47 -2.16 -4.61 -16.38
N PHE A 48 -2.59 -3.64 -17.20
CA PHE A 48 -3.50 -2.58 -16.78
C PHE A 48 -4.79 -3.10 -16.12
N ARG A 49 -5.34 -4.23 -16.60
CA ARG A 49 -6.53 -4.86 -16.03
C ARG A 49 -6.31 -5.40 -14.61
N ALA A 50 -5.13 -5.93 -14.31
CA ALA A 50 -4.78 -6.44 -12.98
C ALA A 50 -4.41 -5.30 -12.02
N LEU A 51 -3.80 -4.23 -12.54
CA LEU A 51 -3.42 -3.03 -11.78
C LEU A 51 -4.61 -2.16 -11.38
N ALA A 52 -5.64 -2.03 -12.22
CA ALA A 52 -6.80 -1.17 -11.97
C ALA A 52 -7.46 -1.40 -10.59
N PRO A 53 -7.81 -2.63 -10.17
CA PRO A 53 -8.41 -2.85 -8.85
C PRO A 53 -7.45 -2.54 -7.70
N LEU A 54 -6.15 -2.81 -7.87
CA LEU A 54 -5.11 -2.54 -6.87
C LEU A 54 -4.88 -1.03 -6.70
N LEU A 55 -4.94 -0.28 -7.79
CA LEU A 55 -4.88 1.17 -7.80
C LEU A 55 -6.07 1.77 -7.05
N ILE A 56 -7.30 1.32 -7.35
CA ILE A 56 -8.50 1.77 -6.64
C ILE A 56 -8.35 1.47 -5.14
N TRP A 57 -7.88 0.28 -4.78
CA TRP A 57 -7.65 -0.07 -3.39
C TRP A 57 -6.62 0.84 -2.72
N GLY A 58 -5.49 1.11 -3.38
CA GLY A 58 -4.49 2.04 -2.86
C GLY A 58 -5.02 3.47 -2.73
N GLY A 59 -5.89 3.91 -3.63
CA GLY A 59 -6.59 5.19 -3.51
C GLY A 59 -7.51 5.23 -2.29
N ILE A 60 -8.31 4.18 -2.07
CA ILE A 60 -9.21 4.06 -0.91
C ILE A 60 -8.41 4.10 0.40
N TRP A 61 -7.31 3.35 0.50
CA TRP A 61 -6.43 3.40 1.67
C TRP A 61 -5.75 4.78 1.81
N GLY A 62 -5.49 5.48 0.71
CA GLY A 62 -5.07 6.88 0.70
C GLY A 62 -6.11 7.84 1.29
N LEU A 63 -7.40 7.58 1.10
CA LEU A 63 -8.48 8.34 1.76
C LEU A 63 -8.50 8.07 3.26
N VAL A 64 -8.32 6.82 3.69
CA VAL A 64 -8.20 6.48 5.12
C VAL A 64 -6.98 7.18 5.74
N PHE A 65 -5.86 7.24 5.01
CA PHE A 65 -4.68 8.00 5.41
C PHE A 65 -4.98 9.51 5.57
N SER A 66 -5.81 10.08 4.69
CA SER A 66 -6.20 11.50 4.77
C SER A 66 -6.82 11.86 6.13
N LEU A 67 -7.64 10.97 6.71
CA LEU A 67 -8.28 11.19 8.01
C LEU A 67 -7.25 11.40 9.13
N VAL A 68 -6.17 10.61 9.11
CA VAL A 68 -5.08 10.68 10.10
C VAL A 68 -4.21 11.92 9.92
N VAL A 69 -4.23 12.51 8.72
CA VAL A 69 -3.37 13.62 8.32
C VAL A 69 -4.08 14.98 8.40
N THR A 70 -5.40 15.04 8.23
CA THR A 70 -6.20 16.29 8.23
C THR A 70 -6.13 17.09 9.53
N GLY A 71 -5.76 16.49 10.67
CA GLY A 71 -5.70 17.18 11.95
C GLY A 71 -4.56 18.22 12.02
N ASN A 72 -4.90 19.49 12.22
CA ASN A 72 -3.96 20.63 12.25
C ASN A 72 -2.82 20.47 13.29
N ARG A 73 -3.08 19.74 14.38
CA ARG A 73 -2.12 19.44 15.46
C ARG A 73 -1.09 18.34 15.09
N TYR A 74 -1.31 17.64 13.97
CA TYR A 74 -0.59 16.42 13.62
C TYR A 74 0.19 16.52 12.29
N ARG A 75 0.57 17.72 11.84
CA ARG A 75 1.39 17.95 10.63
C ARG A 75 2.87 17.57 10.79
N LYS A 76 3.19 16.62 11.67
CA LYS A 76 4.53 16.04 11.88
C LYS A 76 4.49 14.53 11.62
N HIS A 77 5.60 13.97 11.14
CA HIS A 77 5.78 12.53 10.89
C HIS A 77 4.82 11.86 9.89
N TRP A 78 4.60 12.49 8.73
CA TRP A 78 3.76 11.99 7.62
C TRP A 78 4.10 10.56 7.20
N VAL A 79 5.39 10.23 7.08
CA VAL A 79 5.88 8.89 6.72
C VAL A 79 5.55 7.86 7.79
N ARG A 80 5.74 8.18 9.07
CA ARG A 80 5.42 7.27 10.19
C ARG A 80 3.93 6.93 10.23
N LYS A 81 3.07 7.91 9.97
CA LYS A 81 1.63 7.69 9.85
C LYS A 81 1.29 6.80 8.66
N GLY A 82 1.97 6.98 7.53
CA GLY A 82 1.78 6.15 6.35
C GLY A 82 2.14 4.69 6.63
N ILE A 83 3.24 4.44 7.34
CA ILE A 83 3.65 3.12 7.83
C ILE A 83 2.61 2.51 8.77
N ILE A 84 2.04 3.29 9.69
CA ILE A 84 1.00 2.79 10.59
C ILE A 84 -0.27 2.44 9.80
N ILE A 85 -0.66 3.29 8.85
CA ILE A 85 -1.86 3.07 8.05
C ILE A 85 -1.70 1.90 7.11
N SER A 86 -0.49 1.61 6.61
CA SER A 86 -0.26 0.45 5.76
C SER A 86 -0.34 -0.90 6.49
N LEU A 87 -0.36 -0.91 7.82
CA LEU A 87 -0.70 -2.12 8.57
C LEU A 87 -2.18 -2.53 8.38
N LEU A 88 -3.07 -1.58 8.10
CA LEU A 88 -4.49 -1.87 7.82
C LEU A 88 -4.70 -2.67 6.52
N PRO A 89 -4.20 -2.24 5.33
CA PRO A 89 -4.27 -3.06 4.13
C PRO A 89 -3.50 -4.37 4.27
N THR A 90 -2.41 -4.40 5.05
CA THR A 90 -1.67 -5.63 5.36
C THR A 90 -2.55 -6.63 6.11
N ALA A 91 -3.19 -6.19 7.19
CA ALA A 91 -4.10 -7.02 7.98
C ALA A 91 -5.31 -7.47 7.13
N HIS A 92 -5.91 -6.56 6.37
CA HIS A 92 -7.01 -6.89 5.47
C HIS A 92 -6.59 -7.96 4.44
N GLN A 93 -5.41 -7.84 3.84
CA GLN A 93 -4.93 -8.83 2.87
C GLN A 93 -4.66 -10.19 3.52
N LEU A 94 -3.99 -10.22 4.68
CA LEU A 94 -3.60 -11.46 5.36
C LEU A 94 -4.75 -12.21 6.04
N PHE A 95 -5.72 -11.48 6.59
CA PHE A 95 -6.81 -12.05 7.39
C PHE A 95 -8.15 -12.15 6.65
N TYR A 96 -8.33 -11.39 5.56
CA TYR A 96 -9.59 -11.41 4.81
C TYR A 96 -9.39 -11.93 3.38
N ILE A 97 -8.47 -11.33 2.62
CA ILE A 97 -8.30 -11.68 1.20
C ILE A 97 -7.72 -13.10 1.03
N TYR A 98 -6.60 -13.43 1.69
CA TYR A 98 -5.98 -14.75 1.52
C TYR A 98 -6.82 -15.93 2.01
N PRO A 99 -7.50 -15.85 3.16
CA PRO A 99 -8.41 -16.91 3.57
C PRO A 99 -9.57 -17.10 2.59
N GLN A 100 -10.15 -16.01 2.08
CA GLN A 100 -11.22 -16.11 1.07
C GLN A 100 -10.74 -16.65 -0.28
N ALA A 101 -9.48 -16.39 -0.65
CA ALA A 101 -8.86 -16.96 -1.84
C ALA A 101 -8.42 -18.43 -1.67
N GLY A 102 -8.59 -19.02 -0.48
CA GLY A 102 -8.22 -20.41 -0.21
C GLY A 102 -6.72 -20.64 -0.02
N HIS A 103 -5.95 -19.59 0.32
CA HIS A 103 -4.51 -19.66 0.57
C HIS A 103 -4.12 -19.79 2.06
N GLY A 104 -5.10 -20.15 2.89
CA GLY A 104 -4.93 -20.27 4.33
C GLY A 104 -4.79 -18.93 5.05
N MET A 105 -4.82 -18.98 6.38
CA MET A 105 -4.62 -17.80 7.22
C MET A 105 -3.19 -17.28 7.03
N LEU A 106 -3.04 -15.97 6.82
CA LEU A 106 -1.75 -15.32 6.51
C LEU A 106 -1.13 -15.70 5.15
N GLY A 107 -1.81 -16.47 4.29
CA GLY A 107 -1.25 -16.88 2.99
C GLY A 107 -0.14 -17.94 3.11
N VAL A 108 -0.16 -18.75 4.18
CA VAL A 108 0.85 -19.80 4.43
C VAL A 108 0.94 -20.82 3.30
N ASP A 109 -0.16 -21.07 2.57
CA ASP A 109 -0.18 -22.01 1.45
C ASP A 109 0.61 -21.49 0.24
N LEU A 110 0.83 -20.17 0.17
CA LEU A 110 1.69 -19.54 -0.84
C LEU A 110 3.17 -19.57 -0.44
N GLY A 111 3.49 -19.91 0.80
CA GLY A 111 4.83 -19.96 1.37
C GLY A 111 4.89 -19.33 2.76
N MET A 112 5.74 -19.88 3.64
CA MET A 112 5.81 -19.45 5.04
C MET A 112 6.26 -17.99 5.22
N LEU A 113 6.99 -17.45 4.24
CA LEU A 113 7.48 -16.06 4.23
C LEU A 113 6.51 -15.08 3.57
N THR A 114 5.37 -15.56 3.08
CA THR A 114 4.32 -14.74 2.46
C THR A 114 3.93 -13.50 3.28
N PRO A 115 3.70 -13.61 4.60
CA PRO A 115 3.26 -12.47 5.40
C PRO A 115 4.28 -11.33 5.42
N LEU A 116 5.57 -11.69 5.40
CA LEU A 116 6.67 -10.74 5.45
C LEU A 116 6.74 -9.93 4.15
N PHE A 117 6.55 -10.58 3.00
CA PHE A 117 6.48 -9.91 1.70
C PHE A 117 5.27 -8.99 1.60
N VAL A 118 4.07 -9.46 2.00
CA VAL A 118 2.87 -8.61 2.01
C VAL A 118 3.09 -7.37 2.87
N LEU A 119 3.68 -7.56 4.04
CA LEU A 119 4.02 -6.45 4.94
C LEU A 119 5.03 -5.51 4.27
N LEU A 120 6.08 -6.03 3.62
CA LEU A 120 7.08 -5.20 2.92
C LEU A 120 6.45 -4.36 1.80
N PHE A 121 5.61 -4.96 0.95
CA PHE A 121 5.00 -4.24 -0.16
C PHE A 121 4.00 -3.17 0.32
N ASN A 122 3.22 -3.47 1.36
CA ASN A 122 2.34 -2.49 1.96
C ASN A 122 3.11 -1.41 2.74
N LEU A 123 4.22 -1.75 3.40
CA LEU A 123 5.13 -0.76 4.00
C LEU A 123 5.66 0.21 2.96
N MET A 124 6.10 -0.29 1.79
CA MET A 124 6.49 0.57 0.67
C MET A 124 5.35 1.51 0.30
N TRP A 125 4.13 0.98 0.10
CA TRP A 125 2.95 1.81 -0.14
C TRP A 125 2.78 2.92 0.93
N GLY A 126 2.84 2.58 2.21
CA GLY A 126 2.70 3.53 3.30
C GLY A 126 3.79 4.62 3.31
N ILE A 127 5.04 4.24 3.05
CA ILE A 127 6.17 5.18 2.96
C ILE A 127 5.96 6.15 1.80
N TYR A 128 5.67 5.63 0.60
CA TYR A 128 5.48 6.46 -0.59
C TYR A 128 4.25 7.35 -0.47
N ALA A 129 3.13 6.86 0.08
CA ALA A 129 1.94 7.66 0.32
C ALA A 129 2.26 8.86 1.24
N GLY A 130 3.03 8.65 2.30
CA GLY A 130 3.49 9.72 3.19
C GLY A 130 4.45 10.70 2.55
N ILE A 131 5.41 10.22 1.74
CA ILE A 131 6.38 11.06 1.01
C ILE A 131 5.67 11.92 -0.03
N PHE A 132 4.83 11.33 -0.88
CA PHE A 132 4.11 12.06 -1.93
C PHE A 132 3.12 13.06 -1.36
N THR A 133 2.40 12.70 -0.29
CA THR A 133 1.51 13.65 0.40
C THR A 133 2.30 14.85 0.93
N ARG A 134 3.48 14.63 1.54
CA ARG A 134 4.35 15.72 2.00
C ARG A 134 4.90 16.53 0.83
N LEU A 135 5.25 15.91 -0.28
CA LEU A 135 5.81 16.61 -1.43
C LEU A 135 4.77 17.51 -2.13
N LEU A 136 3.53 17.02 -2.23
CA LEU A 136 2.42 17.71 -2.88
C LEU A 136 1.76 18.79 -1.99
N TRP A 137 1.75 18.62 -0.66
CA TRP A 137 1.08 19.54 0.27
C TRP A 137 2.01 20.30 1.22
N GLY A 138 3.23 19.82 1.44
CA GLY A 138 4.14 20.31 2.50
C GLY A 138 4.91 21.60 2.19
N LYS A 139 4.60 22.29 1.09
CA LYS A 139 5.21 23.58 0.71
C LYS A 139 4.33 24.82 0.98
N SER A 140 3.20 24.69 1.69
CA SER A 140 2.32 25.84 2.03
C SER A 140 2.22 26.15 3.51
#